data_AF-A0AAU7ZXM7-F1
#
_entry.id   AF-A0AAU7ZXM7-F1
#
_cell.length_a   1.000
_cell.length_b   1.000
_cell.length_c   1.000
_cell.angle_alpha   90.00
_cell.angle_beta   90.00
_cell.angle_gamma   90.00
#
_symmetry.space_group_name_H-M   'P 1'
#
loop_
_entity.id
_entity.type
_entity.pdbx_description
1 polymer ?
#
loop_
_entity_poly.entity_id
_entity_poly.type
_entity_poly.pdbx_seq_one_letter_code
_entity_poly.pdbx_strand_id
1 'polypeptide(L)'
;MFFGAIAIALSSFVGCTDLGEVAKFSALADSASTSLTGLVSDFKGTCLRSNALAPVRNGVRIDQRDCSIYDKLTPEIQADQKVLTDYLKALGQLAADNDPGYSKPVTALGGQFKTAGLNADQVAAAGAASSLAVKISDAALAGYRRKKISKLVSDSNNDVKILTQALSNIVSTDYAIMLSNEEEGLQDYYNTAIKNDAGKDPLSVILIQKQFDDESANLQKRLDAAKAYGVLMKSIADANQKIADQKDAISSKDLVKLIGPQLADIAQSTNDLRQAFK
;
A
#
# COMPACT_ATOMS: atom_id res chain seq x y z
N MET A 1 -30.86 63.87 14.07
CA MET A 1 -29.78 62.91 14.38
C MET A 1 -30.45 61.56 14.64
N PHE A 2 -30.19 60.58 13.78
CA PHE A 2 -30.94 59.33 13.69
C PHE A 2 -30.59 58.35 14.82
N PHE A 3 -31.62 57.73 15.41
CA PHE A 3 -31.54 56.55 16.26
C PHE A 3 -31.16 55.32 15.42
N GLY A 4 -30.25 54.48 15.91
CA GLY A 4 -29.90 53.20 15.30
C GLY A 4 -29.61 52.15 16.36
N ALA A 5 -30.61 51.35 16.71
CA ALA A 5 -30.48 50.16 17.53
C ALA A 5 -29.93 49.01 16.67
N ILE A 6 -28.76 48.48 17.03
CA ILE A 6 -28.19 47.28 16.39
C ILE A 6 -28.62 46.08 17.22
N ALA A 7 -29.58 45.33 16.69
CA ALA A 7 -29.95 44.01 17.15
C ALA A 7 -28.83 43.02 16.78
N ILE A 8 -28.12 42.51 17.78
CA ILE A 8 -27.15 41.42 17.63
C ILE A 8 -27.96 40.13 17.52
N ALA A 9 -28.23 39.71 16.29
CA ALA A 9 -28.75 38.38 16.00
C ALA A 9 -27.65 37.34 16.33
N LEU A 10 -27.85 36.59 17.41
CA LEU A 10 -27.19 35.32 17.67
C LEU A 10 -27.60 34.34 16.56
N SER A 11 -26.87 34.37 15.44
CA SER A 11 -26.96 33.35 14.41
C SER A 11 -26.23 32.11 14.92
N SER A 12 -27.01 31.12 15.33
CA SER A 12 -26.60 29.76 15.65
C SER A 12 -25.70 29.20 14.55
N PHE A 13 -24.40 29.12 14.80
CA PHE A 13 -23.47 28.32 14.01
C PHE A 13 -23.81 26.85 14.19
N VAL A 14 -24.76 26.36 13.39
CA VAL A 14 -24.84 24.93 13.06
C VAL A 14 -23.64 24.66 12.18
N GLY A 15 -22.55 24.20 12.79
CA GLY A 15 -21.30 23.93 12.11
C GLY A 15 -21.47 22.84 11.05
N CYS A 16 -21.47 23.24 9.78
CA CYS A 16 -21.02 22.38 8.69
C CYS A 16 -19.55 22.02 8.98
N THR A 17 -19.35 20.86 9.62
CA THR A 17 -18.01 20.39 9.97
C THR A 17 -17.32 19.91 8.68
N ASP A 18 -16.36 20.70 8.19
CA ASP A 18 -15.58 20.45 6.97
C ASP A 18 -14.82 19.13 7.03
N LEU A 19 -15.27 18.13 6.27
CA LEU A 19 -14.75 16.76 6.22
C LEU A 19 -13.60 16.58 5.20
N GLY A 20 -12.99 17.67 4.74
CA GLY A 20 -11.92 17.68 3.72
C GLY A 20 -10.75 16.73 4.00
N GLU A 21 -10.48 16.37 5.26
CA GLU A 21 -9.29 15.56 5.57
C GLU A 21 -9.50 14.06 5.37
N VAL A 22 -10.73 13.57 5.45
CA VAL A 22 -11.04 12.21 4.98
C VAL A 22 -10.87 12.15 3.46
N ALA A 23 -11.19 13.23 2.75
CA ALA A 23 -10.94 13.33 1.31
C ALA A 23 -9.43 13.40 1.00
N LYS A 24 -8.62 14.14 1.78
CA LYS A 24 -7.14 14.14 1.64
C LYS A 24 -6.53 12.77 1.94
N PHE A 25 -6.98 12.12 3.01
CA PHE A 25 -6.57 10.75 3.35
C PHE A 25 -6.87 9.78 2.19
N SER A 26 -8.09 9.86 1.65
CA SER A 26 -8.52 9.07 0.50
C SER A 26 -7.67 9.31 -0.76
N ALA A 27 -7.40 10.58 -1.09
CA ALA A 27 -6.58 10.95 -2.25
C ALA A 27 -5.12 10.50 -2.10
N LEU A 28 -4.56 10.61 -0.89
CA LEU A 28 -3.21 10.13 -0.60
C LEU A 28 -3.12 8.62 -0.71
N ALA A 29 -4.10 7.88 -0.20
CA ALA A 29 -4.15 6.43 -0.34
C ALA A 29 -4.32 5.97 -1.80
N ASP A 30 -5.08 6.72 -2.61
CA ASP A 30 -5.20 6.45 -4.06
C ASP A 30 -3.86 6.64 -4.78
N SER A 31 -3.15 7.74 -4.48
CA SER A 31 -1.80 7.94 -5.01
C SER A 31 -0.84 6.84 -4.56
N ALA A 32 -1.00 6.32 -3.34
CA ALA A 32 -0.18 5.23 -2.83
C ALA A 32 -0.45 3.91 -3.58
N SER A 33 -1.70 3.64 -3.95
CA SER A 33 -2.09 2.46 -4.73
C SER A 33 -1.42 2.40 -6.11
N THR A 34 -1.25 3.54 -6.79
CA THR A 34 -0.53 3.56 -8.09
C THR A 34 0.95 3.19 -7.96
N SER A 35 1.54 3.44 -6.79
CA SER A 35 2.96 3.17 -6.55
C SER A 35 3.21 1.71 -6.16
N LEU A 36 2.18 0.97 -5.72
CA LEU A 36 2.27 -0.47 -5.44
C LEU A 36 2.48 -1.30 -6.71
N THR A 37 1.88 -0.89 -7.84
CA THR A 37 1.95 -1.65 -9.09
C THR A 37 3.40 -1.93 -9.48
N GLY A 38 4.29 -0.93 -9.37
CA GLY A 38 5.72 -1.09 -9.67
C GLY A 38 6.41 -2.13 -8.79
N LEU A 39 6.19 -2.09 -7.47
CA LEU A 39 6.75 -3.03 -6.51
C LEU A 39 6.33 -4.47 -6.80
N VAL A 40 5.03 -4.70 -6.89
CA VAL A 40 4.50 -6.08 -7.00
C VAL A 40 4.81 -6.67 -8.38
N SER A 41 4.84 -5.84 -9.43
CA SER A 41 5.29 -6.29 -10.75
C SER A 41 6.76 -6.69 -10.79
N ASP A 42 7.61 -6.19 -9.89
CA ASP A 42 9.02 -6.59 -9.82
C ASP A 42 9.24 -7.92 -9.08
N PHE A 43 8.23 -8.52 -8.44
CA PHE A 43 8.42 -9.80 -7.72
C PHE A 43 8.97 -10.89 -8.65
N LYS A 44 8.38 -11.00 -9.86
CA LYS A 44 8.87 -11.91 -10.90
C LYS A 44 10.28 -11.52 -11.37
N GLY A 45 10.52 -10.23 -11.56
CA GLY A 45 11.83 -9.69 -11.95
C GLY A 45 12.93 -10.10 -10.96
N THR A 46 12.65 -9.94 -9.67
CA THR A 46 13.57 -10.30 -8.57
C THR A 46 13.85 -11.80 -8.56
N CYS A 47 12.82 -12.63 -8.73
CA CYS A 47 13.00 -14.07 -8.87
C CYS A 47 13.88 -14.45 -10.07
N LEU A 48 13.64 -13.85 -11.23
CA LEU A 48 14.42 -14.12 -12.44
C LEU A 48 15.88 -13.67 -12.32
N ARG A 49 16.12 -12.49 -11.74
CA ARG A 49 17.48 -12.00 -11.44
C ARG A 49 18.19 -12.91 -10.46
N SER A 50 17.53 -13.31 -9.38
CA SER A 50 18.07 -14.28 -8.41
C SER A 50 18.46 -15.60 -9.10
N ASN A 51 17.63 -16.13 -9.99
CA ASN A 51 17.93 -17.34 -10.76
C ASN A 51 19.12 -17.16 -11.72
N ALA A 52 19.35 -15.95 -12.22
CA ALA A 52 20.51 -15.61 -13.07
C ALA A 52 21.81 -15.45 -12.25
N LEU A 53 21.69 -15.16 -10.95
CA LEU A 53 22.80 -15.08 -10.00
C LEU A 53 23.12 -16.45 -9.36
N ALA A 54 22.21 -17.43 -9.48
CA ALA A 54 22.37 -18.76 -8.90
C ALA A 54 23.66 -19.46 -9.38
N PRO A 55 24.36 -20.19 -8.48
CA PRO A 55 25.65 -20.80 -8.78
C PRO A 55 25.54 -21.84 -9.90
N VAL A 56 26.63 -21.96 -10.67
CA VAL A 56 26.75 -22.93 -11.77
C VAL A 56 27.62 -24.10 -11.33
N ARG A 57 27.08 -25.32 -11.40
CA ARG A 57 27.80 -26.57 -11.16
C ARG A 57 27.72 -27.45 -12.41
N ASN A 58 28.86 -27.87 -12.95
CA ASN A 58 28.95 -28.67 -14.17
C ASN A 58 28.20 -28.06 -15.38
N GLY A 59 28.23 -26.73 -15.52
CA GLY A 59 27.53 -26.03 -16.60
C GLY A 59 26.02 -25.87 -16.41
N VAL A 60 25.47 -26.33 -15.28
CA VAL A 60 24.04 -26.21 -14.96
C VAL A 60 23.87 -25.28 -13.76
N ARG A 61 22.90 -24.35 -13.83
CA ARG A 61 22.51 -23.52 -12.68
C ARG A 61 21.70 -24.36 -11.71
N ILE A 62 22.16 -24.42 -10.46
CA ILE A 62 21.47 -25.12 -9.37
C ILE A 62 20.56 -24.15 -8.61
N ASP A 63 19.61 -24.67 -7.83
CA ASP A 63 18.73 -23.91 -6.94
C ASP A 63 17.82 -22.85 -7.62
N GLN A 64 17.49 -23.07 -8.90
CA GLN A 64 16.54 -22.22 -9.61
C GLN A 64 15.12 -22.40 -9.05
N ARG A 65 14.46 -21.26 -8.78
CA ARG A 65 13.08 -21.22 -8.29
C ARG A 65 12.10 -21.04 -9.45
N ASP A 66 10.92 -21.62 -9.33
CA ASP A 66 9.83 -21.36 -10.28
C ASP A 66 9.28 -19.93 -10.07
N CYS A 67 9.54 -19.06 -11.05
CA CYS A 67 9.07 -17.67 -11.01
C CYS A 67 7.67 -17.48 -11.61
N SER A 68 7.04 -18.52 -12.16
CA SER A 68 5.70 -18.42 -12.77
C SER A 68 4.59 -18.22 -11.75
N ILE A 69 4.84 -18.55 -10.48
CA ILE A 69 3.92 -18.27 -9.36
C ILE A 69 3.51 -16.79 -9.30
N TYR A 70 4.43 -15.88 -9.64
CA TYR A 70 4.18 -14.44 -9.60
C TYR A 70 3.25 -13.95 -10.71
N ASP A 71 3.02 -14.73 -11.77
CA ASP A 71 2.05 -14.38 -12.82
C ASP A 71 0.61 -14.40 -12.30
N LYS A 72 0.32 -15.23 -11.28
CA LYS A 72 -0.98 -15.29 -10.62
C LYS A 72 -1.03 -14.43 -9.38
N LEU A 73 0.05 -14.41 -8.59
CA LEU A 73 0.08 -13.69 -7.32
C LEU A 73 0.02 -12.16 -7.50
N THR A 74 0.71 -11.62 -8.51
CA THR A 74 0.77 -10.16 -8.78
C THR A 74 -0.63 -9.54 -8.94
N PRO A 75 -1.49 -10.02 -9.86
CA PRO A 75 -2.82 -9.45 -10.03
C PRO A 75 -3.72 -9.63 -8.79
N GLU A 76 -3.52 -10.68 -7.99
CA GLU A 76 -4.29 -10.89 -6.76
C GLU A 76 -3.96 -9.84 -5.69
N ILE A 77 -2.67 -9.60 -5.41
CA ILE A 77 -2.24 -8.55 -4.48
C ILE A 77 -2.75 -7.17 -4.94
N GLN A 78 -2.70 -6.91 -6.25
CA GLN A 78 -3.22 -5.65 -6.82
C GLN A 78 -4.74 -5.53 -6.62
N ALA A 79 -5.48 -6.62 -6.75
CA ALA A 79 -6.92 -6.64 -6.52
C ALA A 79 -7.25 -6.38 -5.04
N ASP A 80 -6.53 -6.99 -4.11
CA ASP A 80 -6.68 -6.79 -2.66
C ASP A 80 -6.40 -5.33 -2.26
N GLN A 81 -5.30 -4.75 -2.75
CA GLN A 81 -5.01 -3.33 -2.56
C GLN A 81 -6.10 -2.44 -3.15
N LYS A 82 -6.65 -2.82 -4.30
CA LYS A 82 -7.72 -2.06 -4.93
C LYS A 82 -8.96 -2.00 -4.05
N VAL A 83 -9.33 -3.08 -3.36
CA VAL A 83 -10.46 -3.05 -2.41
C VAL A 83 -10.18 -2.10 -1.25
N LEU A 84 -8.98 -2.13 -0.68
CA LEU A 84 -8.59 -1.17 0.34
C LEU A 84 -8.71 0.27 -0.18
N THR A 85 -8.27 0.52 -1.41
CA THR A 85 -8.36 1.84 -2.03
C THR A 85 -9.81 2.26 -2.30
N ASP A 86 -10.65 1.35 -2.77
CA ASP A 86 -12.08 1.59 -3.00
C ASP A 86 -12.81 1.90 -1.69
N TYR A 87 -12.46 1.21 -0.60
CA TYR A 87 -12.93 1.51 0.75
C TYR A 87 -12.58 2.95 1.17
N LEU A 88 -11.32 3.34 1.01
CA LEU A 88 -10.84 4.67 1.37
C LEU A 88 -11.49 5.76 0.50
N LYS A 89 -11.76 5.48 -0.79
CA LYS A 89 -12.56 6.34 -1.68
C LYS A 89 -14.00 6.48 -1.21
N ALA A 90 -14.64 5.39 -0.82
CA ALA A 90 -15.99 5.42 -0.27
C ALA A 90 -16.06 6.29 1.00
N LEU A 91 -15.07 6.16 1.90
CA LEU A 91 -14.97 7.04 3.08
C LEU A 91 -14.83 8.52 2.68
N GLY A 92 -13.93 8.85 1.75
CA GLY A 92 -13.72 10.22 1.27
C GLY A 92 -14.98 10.84 0.65
N GLN A 93 -15.70 10.08 -0.16
CA GLN A 93 -16.94 10.55 -0.81
C GLN A 93 -18.09 10.70 0.17
N LEU A 94 -18.27 9.78 1.11
CA LEU A 94 -19.24 9.92 2.19
C LEU A 94 -18.96 11.15 3.06
N ALA A 95 -17.68 11.50 3.17
CA ALA A 95 -17.22 12.62 3.97
C ALA A 95 -17.41 13.98 3.26
N ALA A 96 -17.16 14.08 1.95
CA ALA A 96 -17.15 15.35 1.22
C ALA A 96 -18.52 16.05 1.06
N ASP A 97 -19.63 15.51 1.59
CA ASP A 97 -21.01 16.03 1.48
C ASP A 97 -21.54 16.26 0.03
N ASN A 98 -20.76 15.93 -1.00
CA ASN A 98 -20.94 16.43 -2.37
C ASN A 98 -21.29 15.36 -3.44
N ASP A 99 -22.17 14.39 -3.15
CA ASP A 99 -22.71 13.55 -4.24
C ASP A 99 -24.13 12.97 -3.99
N PRO A 100 -25.12 13.23 -4.88
CA PRO A 100 -26.38 12.49 -4.94
C PRO A 100 -26.18 11.08 -5.53
N GLY A 101 -25.65 10.17 -4.71
CA GLY A 101 -25.71 8.73 -4.98
C GLY A 101 -24.39 8.11 -5.41
N TYR A 102 -23.68 7.53 -4.44
CA TYR A 102 -22.68 6.50 -4.67
C TYR A 102 -23.37 5.31 -5.38
N SER A 103 -23.38 5.33 -6.71
CA SER A 103 -24.12 4.40 -7.56
C SER A 103 -23.25 3.30 -8.16
N LYS A 104 -21.95 3.27 -7.81
CA LYS A 104 -21.05 2.22 -8.27
C LYS A 104 -20.99 1.12 -7.23
N PRO A 105 -21.66 -0.03 -7.43
CA PRO A 105 -21.35 -1.21 -6.64
C PRO A 105 -19.85 -1.46 -6.78
N VAL A 106 -19.14 -1.54 -5.65
CA VAL A 106 -17.84 -2.20 -5.63
C VAL A 106 -18.16 -3.62 -6.00
N THR A 107 -17.78 -4.05 -7.20
CA THR A 107 -17.94 -5.43 -7.63
C THR A 107 -17.26 -6.27 -6.54
N ALA A 108 -18.05 -7.01 -5.77
CA ALA A 108 -17.53 -7.92 -4.78
C ALA A 108 -16.45 -8.74 -5.50
N LEU A 109 -15.21 -8.71 -5.00
CA LEU A 109 -14.18 -9.66 -5.38
C LEU A 109 -14.57 -11.02 -4.77
N GLY A 110 -15.73 -11.52 -5.22
CA GLY A 110 -16.36 -12.73 -4.74
C GLY A 110 -15.56 -13.91 -5.26
N GLY A 111 -14.71 -14.46 -4.40
CA GLY A 111 -14.44 -15.89 -4.39
C GLY A 111 -13.38 -16.44 -5.34
N GLN A 112 -12.48 -15.63 -5.89
CA GLN A 112 -11.37 -16.18 -6.70
C GLN A 112 -10.21 -16.75 -5.87
N PHE A 113 -10.22 -16.60 -4.54
CA PHE A 113 -9.16 -17.06 -3.65
C PHE A 113 -9.14 -18.57 -3.38
N LYS A 114 -9.61 -19.38 -4.33
CA LYS A 114 -9.55 -20.84 -4.28
C LYS A 114 -8.63 -21.36 -5.36
N THR A 115 -7.32 -21.06 -5.29
CA THR A 115 -6.36 -21.94 -5.99
C THR A 115 -4.97 -21.98 -5.37
N ALA A 116 -4.58 -23.23 -5.08
CA ALA A 116 -3.26 -23.80 -4.79
C ALA A 116 -2.04 -22.87 -4.76
N GLY A 117 -1.43 -22.76 -3.57
CA GLY A 117 -0.07 -22.21 -3.39
C GLY A 117 0.02 -20.95 -2.53
N LEU A 118 -1.11 -20.41 -2.07
CA LEU A 118 -1.12 -19.18 -1.27
C LEU A 118 -0.58 -19.39 0.16
N ASN A 119 0.22 -18.44 0.65
CA ASN A 119 0.66 -18.38 2.04
C ASN A 119 -0.46 -17.84 2.96
N ALA A 120 -0.26 -17.94 4.28
CA ALA A 120 -1.29 -17.56 5.25
C ALA A 120 -1.72 -16.08 5.15
N ASP A 121 -0.77 -15.18 4.84
CA ASP A 121 -1.05 -13.75 4.69
C ASP A 121 -1.86 -13.47 3.42
N GLN A 122 -1.56 -14.14 2.31
CA GLN A 122 -2.35 -14.02 1.08
C GLN A 122 -3.79 -14.48 1.28
N VAL A 123 -4.01 -15.58 2.03
CA VAL A 123 -5.36 -16.04 2.38
C VAL A 123 -6.08 -15.06 3.31
N ALA A 124 -5.34 -14.42 4.23
CA ALA A 124 -5.91 -13.41 5.12
C ALA A 124 -6.30 -12.13 4.38
N ALA A 125 -5.45 -11.64 3.48
CA ALA A 125 -5.71 -10.47 2.62
C ALA A 125 -6.98 -10.69 1.80
N ALA A 126 -7.02 -11.80 1.08
CA ALA A 126 -8.16 -12.27 0.30
C ALA A 126 -9.50 -12.27 1.06
N GLY A 127 -9.52 -12.87 2.24
CA GLY A 127 -10.71 -12.96 3.08
C GLY A 127 -11.18 -11.59 3.57
N ALA A 128 -10.23 -10.75 4.01
CA ALA A 128 -10.52 -9.40 4.47
C ALA A 128 -10.99 -8.49 3.34
N ALA A 129 -10.37 -8.55 2.16
CA ALA A 129 -10.80 -7.83 0.96
C ALA A 129 -12.22 -8.24 0.54
N SER A 130 -12.52 -9.54 0.52
CA SER A 130 -13.87 -10.04 0.22
C SER A 130 -14.92 -9.46 1.18
N SER A 131 -14.67 -9.52 2.48
CA SER A 131 -15.56 -8.97 3.51
C SER A 131 -15.71 -7.45 3.40
N LEU A 132 -14.62 -6.74 3.14
CA LEU A 132 -14.61 -5.29 2.96
C LEU A 132 -15.43 -4.86 1.75
N ALA A 133 -15.32 -5.57 0.62
CA ALA A 133 -16.09 -5.29 -0.59
C ALA A 133 -17.61 -5.43 -0.38
N VAL A 134 -18.03 -6.44 0.42
CA VAL A 134 -19.44 -6.60 0.81
C VAL A 134 -19.90 -5.40 1.66
N LYS A 135 -19.12 -5.00 2.66
CA LYS A 135 -19.45 -3.87 3.54
C LYS A 135 -19.54 -2.53 2.79
N ILE A 136 -18.68 -2.30 1.79
CA ILE A 136 -18.77 -1.12 0.92
C ILE A 136 -20.07 -1.16 0.11
N SER A 137 -20.43 -2.32 -0.45
CA SER A 137 -21.66 -2.49 -1.23
C SER A 137 -22.92 -2.24 -0.40
N ASP A 138 -22.96 -2.73 0.84
CA ASP A 138 -24.06 -2.48 1.78
C ASP A 138 -24.16 -1.01 2.18
N ALA A 139 -23.02 -0.32 2.32
CA ALA A 139 -22.98 1.10 2.64
C ALA A 139 -23.49 1.98 1.48
N ALA A 140 -23.21 1.60 0.23
CA ALA A 140 -23.66 2.30 -0.98
C ALA A 140 -25.19 2.32 -1.11
N LEU A 141 -25.87 1.23 -0.75
CA LEU A 141 -27.32 1.08 -0.90
C LEU A 141 -28.14 1.83 0.17
N ALA A 142 -27.54 2.26 1.27
CA ALA A 142 -28.26 2.68 2.48
C ALA A 142 -28.56 4.20 2.60
N GLY A 143 -28.16 5.04 1.65
CA GLY A 143 -28.65 6.42 1.47
C GLY A 143 -28.44 7.48 2.58
N TYR A 144 -27.96 7.14 3.79
CA TYR A 144 -27.84 8.08 4.93
C TYR A 144 -26.39 8.22 5.45
N ARG A 145 -25.88 9.47 5.50
CA ARG A 145 -24.44 9.79 5.37
C ARG A 145 -23.56 9.69 6.64
N ARG A 146 -23.89 10.32 7.78
CA ARG A 146 -22.95 10.40 8.94
C ARG A 146 -22.92 9.19 9.87
N LYS A 147 -24.09 8.71 10.34
CA LYS A 147 -24.16 7.51 11.20
C LYS A 147 -23.58 6.27 10.50
N LYS A 148 -23.56 6.25 9.16
CA LYS A 148 -23.00 5.16 8.38
C LYS A 148 -21.50 5.24 8.17
N ILE A 149 -20.85 6.41 8.18
CA ILE A 149 -19.36 6.47 8.20
C ILE A 149 -18.85 5.82 9.49
N SER A 150 -19.37 6.27 10.64
CA SER A 150 -19.02 5.69 11.96
C SER A 150 -19.29 4.18 12.01
N LYS A 151 -20.47 3.74 11.52
CA LYS A 151 -20.80 2.32 11.44
C LYS A 151 -19.92 1.54 10.45
N LEU A 152 -19.68 2.06 9.24
CA LEU A 152 -18.85 1.41 8.22
C LEU A 152 -17.40 1.29 8.70
N VAL A 153 -16.83 2.34 9.28
CA VAL A 153 -15.49 2.30 9.86
C VAL A 153 -15.43 1.28 10.99
N SER A 154 -16.39 1.31 11.92
CA SER A 154 -16.46 0.34 13.03
C SER A 154 -16.60 -1.10 12.54
N ASP A 155 -17.53 -1.35 11.61
CA ASP A 155 -17.84 -2.69 11.10
C ASP A 155 -16.69 -3.23 10.24
N SER A 156 -15.98 -2.37 9.50
CA SER A 156 -14.84 -2.76 8.63
C SER A 156 -13.49 -2.74 9.34
N ASN A 157 -13.38 -2.22 10.56
CA ASN A 157 -12.09 -1.97 11.20
C ASN A 157 -11.19 -3.21 11.29
N ASN A 158 -11.77 -4.35 11.67
CA ASN A 158 -11.01 -5.60 11.73
C ASN A 158 -10.49 -6.05 10.35
N ASP A 159 -11.32 -5.91 9.30
CA ASP A 159 -10.92 -6.28 7.94
C ASP A 159 -9.84 -5.36 7.41
N VAL A 160 -9.94 -4.05 7.67
CA VAL A 160 -8.90 -3.09 7.29
C VAL A 160 -7.57 -3.45 7.96
N LYS A 161 -7.58 -3.81 9.24
CA LYS A 161 -6.37 -4.26 9.94
C LYS A 161 -5.77 -5.53 9.35
N ILE A 162 -6.59 -6.55 9.12
CA ILE A 162 -6.12 -7.82 8.56
C ILE A 162 -5.55 -7.59 7.15
N LEU A 163 -6.26 -6.86 6.30
CA LEU A 163 -5.86 -6.57 4.94
C LEU A 163 -4.56 -5.76 4.88
N THR A 164 -4.45 -4.68 5.66
CA THR A 164 -3.23 -3.85 5.70
C THR A 164 -2.04 -4.62 6.28
N GLN A 165 -2.25 -5.44 7.32
CA GLN A 165 -1.18 -6.27 7.88
C GLN A 165 -0.69 -7.31 6.88
N ALA A 166 -1.61 -8.01 6.21
CA ALA A 166 -1.26 -9.02 5.23
C ALA A 166 -0.53 -8.43 4.02
N LEU A 167 -1.05 -7.33 3.46
CA LEU A 167 -0.38 -6.60 2.37
C LEU A 167 0.99 -6.07 2.80
N SER A 168 1.12 -5.58 4.05
CA SER A 168 2.41 -5.20 4.61
C SER A 168 3.36 -6.40 4.62
N ASN A 169 2.97 -7.54 5.18
CA ASN A 169 3.86 -8.71 5.27
C ASN A 169 4.32 -9.18 3.88
N ILE A 170 3.40 -9.28 2.91
CA ILE A 170 3.72 -9.70 1.55
C ILE A 170 4.80 -8.80 0.92
N VAL A 171 4.74 -7.49 1.12
CA VAL A 171 5.65 -6.55 0.45
C VAL A 171 6.86 -6.20 1.32
N SER A 172 6.65 -5.76 2.56
CA SER A 172 7.72 -5.29 3.44
C SER A 172 8.51 -6.41 4.11
N THR A 173 7.99 -7.64 4.12
CA THR A 173 8.67 -8.81 4.69
C THR A 173 9.06 -9.79 3.60
N ASP A 174 8.10 -10.41 2.92
CA ASP A 174 8.39 -11.50 1.97
C ASP A 174 9.22 -11.01 0.77
N TYR A 175 8.78 -9.93 0.12
CA TYR A 175 9.55 -9.35 -0.99
C TYR A 175 10.86 -8.71 -0.53
N ALA A 176 10.92 -8.10 0.66
CA ALA A 176 12.18 -7.63 1.22
C ALA A 176 13.19 -8.77 1.41
N ILE A 177 12.76 -9.95 1.88
CA ILE A 177 13.59 -11.15 1.97
C ILE A 177 14.05 -11.59 0.58
N MET A 178 13.18 -11.53 -0.44
CA MET A 178 13.59 -11.84 -1.82
C MET A 178 14.69 -10.89 -2.32
N LEU A 179 14.58 -9.59 -2.02
CA LEU A 179 15.59 -8.60 -2.39
C LEU A 179 16.90 -8.83 -1.63
N SER A 180 16.86 -9.13 -0.34
CA SER A 180 18.07 -9.48 0.42
C SER A 180 18.76 -10.74 -0.12
N ASN A 181 17.99 -11.75 -0.53
CA ASN A 181 18.56 -12.92 -1.20
C ASN A 181 19.15 -12.58 -2.59
N GLU A 182 18.53 -11.66 -3.34
CA GLU A 182 19.09 -11.13 -4.59
C GLU A 182 20.42 -10.41 -4.32
N GLU A 183 20.50 -9.62 -3.25
CA GLU A 183 21.70 -8.87 -2.85
C GLU A 183 22.87 -9.79 -2.48
N GLU A 184 22.61 -10.84 -1.70
CA GLU A 184 23.62 -11.84 -1.37
C GLU A 184 24.14 -12.53 -2.63
N GLY A 185 23.24 -12.96 -3.52
CA GLY A 185 23.62 -13.56 -4.80
C GLY A 185 24.39 -12.60 -5.72
N LEU A 186 24.04 -11.32 -5.69
CA LEU A 186 24.71 -10.26 -6.43
C LEU A 186 26.15 -10.11 -5.92
N GLN A 187 26.31 -9.96 -4.61
CA GLN A 187 27.61 -9.82 -3.97
C GLN A 187 28.52 -11.01 -4.28
N ASP A 188 28.02 -12.23 -4.18
CA ASP A 188 28.80 -13.44 -4.50
C ASP A 188 29.21 -13.50 -5.97
N TYR A 189 28.29 -13.17 -6.88
CA TYR A 189 28.55 -13.14 -8.32
C TYR A 189 29.68 -12.17 -8.68
N TYR A 190 29.56 -10.91 -8.26
CA TYR A 190 30.53 -9.86 -8.58
C TYR A 190 31.87 -10.08 -7.88
N ASN A 191 31.88 -10.49 -6.61
CA ASN A 191 33.12 -10.82 -5.91
C ASN A 191 33.88 -11.95 -6.59
N THR A 192 33.17 -12.96 -7.11
CA THR A 192 33.79 -14.06 -7.86
C THR A 192 34.36 -13.56 -9.19
N ALA A 193 33.62 -12.74 -9.93
CA ALA A 193 34.08 -12.15 -11.18
C ALA A 193 35.34 -11.28 -10.98
N ILE A 194 35.32 -10.38 -9.99
CA ILE A 194 36.48 -9.53 -9.64
C ILE A 194 37.69 -10.39 -9.28
N LYS A 195 37.53 -11.43 -8.46
CA LYS A 195 38.64 -12.33 -8.10
C LYS A 195 39.22 -13.07 -9.31
N ASN A 196 38.38 -13.47 -10.26
CA ASN A 196 38.82 -14.20 -11.45
C ASN A 196 39.60 -13.32 -12.44
N ASP A 197 39.27 -12.03 -12.50
CA ASP A 197 39.90 -11.06 -13.41
C ASP A 197 40.98 -10.20 -12.74
N ALA A 198 41.08 -10.24 -11.42
CA ALA A 198 42.12 -9.57 -10.65
C ALA A 198 43.51 -9.94 -11.17
N GLY A 199 44.22 -8.94 -11.70
CA GLY A 199 45.58 -9.09 -12.24
C GLY A 199 45.67 -9.48 -13.72
N LYS A 200 44.54 -9.75 -14.39
CA LYS A 200 44.50 -10.03 -15.85
C LYS A 200 44.14 -8.80 -16.66
N ASP A 201 43.10 -8.07 -16.24
CA ASP A 201 42.62 -6.86 -16.89
C ASP A 201 42.03 -5.88 -15.87
N PRO A 202 42.80 -4.84 -15.47
CA PRO A 202 42.32 -3.82 -14.54
C PRO A 202 41.10 -3.04 -15.04
N LEU A 203 40.93 -2.87 -16.35
CA LEU A 203 39.78 -2.13 -16.89
C LEU A 203 38.49 -2.94 -16.75
N SER A 204 38.57 -4.26 -16.97
CA SER A 204 37.44 -5.17 -16.71
C SER A 204 37.02 -5.15 -15.24
N VAL A 205 37.97 -5.16 -14.30
CA VAL A 205 37.66 -5.05 -12.86
C VAL A 205 36.94 -3.74 -12.53
N ILE A 206 37.38 -2.59 -13.07
CA ILE A 206 36.72 -1.29 -12.87
C ILE A 206 35.29 -1.31 -13.41
N LEU A 207 35.07 -1.89 -14.59
CA LEU A 207 33.75 -1.99 -15.20
C LEU A 207 32.81 -2.87 -14.38
N ILE A 208 33.30 -4.03 -13.93
CA ILE A 208 32.56 -4.97 -13.09
C ILE A 208 32.18 -4.30 -11.75
N GLN A 209 33.10 -3.58 -11.12
CA GLN A 209 32.82 -2.85 -9.88
C GLN A 209 31.75 -1.78 -10.08
N LYS A 210 31.84 -1.00 -11.16
CA LYS A 210 30.83 0.02 -11.46
C LYS A 210 29.45 -0.61 -11.65
N GLN A 211 29.38 -1.72 -12.36
CA GLN A 211 28.11 -2.41 -12.58
C GLN A 211 27.53 -2.95 -11.27
N PHE A 212 28.37 -3.51 -10.39
CA PHE A 212 27.98 -3.91 -9.04
C PHE A 212 27.41 -2.73 -8.25
N ASP A 213 28.11 -1.58 -8.21
CA ASP A 213 27.68 -0.40 -7.48
C ASP A 213 26.31 0.11 -7.98
N ASP A 214 26.11 0.15 -9.30
CA ASP A 214 24.85 0.56 -9.93
C ASP A 214 23.69 -0.40 -9.61
N GLU A 215 23.94 -1.73 -9.67
CA GLU A 215 22.93 -2.76 -9.37
C GLU A 215 22.58 -2.81 -7.88
N SER A 216 23.57 -2.70 -6.99
CA SER A 216 23.38 -2.59 -5.54
C SER A 216 22.58 -1.35 -5.16
N ALA A 217 22.89 -0.19 -5.76
CA ALA A 217 22.13 1.03 -5.51
C ALA A 217 20.66 0.91 -5.96
N ASN A 218 20.39 0.22 -7.07
CA ASN A 218 19.02 -0.06 -7.52
C ASN A 218 18.30 -1.02 -6.55
N LEU A 219 18.97 -2.09 -6.11
CA LEU A 219 18.42 -3.04 -5.15
C LEU A 219 18.05 -2.35 -3.83
N GLN A 220 18.92 -1.50 -3.31
CA GLN A 220 18.66 -0.75 -2.09
C GLN A 220 17.41 0.14 -2.22
N LYS A 221 17.22 0.84 -3.35
CA LYS A 221 16.00 1.62 -3.61
C LYS A 221 14.72 0.77 -3.54
N ARG A 222 14.76 -0.45 -4.10
CA ARG A 222 13.63 -1.39 -4.04
C ARG A 222 13.36 -1.87 -2.62
N LEU A 223 14.41 -2.12 -1.84
CA LEU A 223 14.30 -2.50 -0.43
C LEU A 223 13.67 -1.39 0.42
N ASP A 224 14.10 -0.14 0.20
CA ASP A 224 13.57 1.01 0.91
C ASP A 224 12.11 1.29 0.52
N ALA A 225 11.75 1.10 -0.75
CA ALA A 225 10.36 1.13 -1.20
C ALA A 225 9.50 0.04 -0.53
N ALA A 226 10.00 -1.19 -0.41
CA ALA A 226 9.30 -2.27 0.27
C ALA A 226 9.02 -1.92 1.75
N LYS A 227 10.00 -1.34 2.45
CA LYS A 227 9.84 -0.86 3.84
C LYS A 227 8.85 0.30 3.93
N ALA A 228 8.95 1.28 3.03
CA ALA A 228 8.05 2.42 2.97
C ALA A 228 6.58 1.98 2.77
N TYR A 229 6.36 0.92 2.00
CA TYR A 229 5.04 0.32 1.84
C TYR A 229 4.49 -0.26 3.16
N GLY A 230 5.33 -0.92 3.96
CA GLY A 230 4.91 -1.41 5.28
C GLY A 230 4.49 -0.27 6.22
N VAL A 231 5.25 0.84 6.23
CA VAL A 231 4.90 2.06 6.98
C VAL A 231 3.57 2.64 6.50
N LEU A 232 3.34 2.67 5.19
CA LEU A 232 2.09 3.11 4.58
C LEU A 232 0.90 2.27 5.06
N MET A 233 0.99 0.93 4.97
CA MET A 233 -0.08 0.03 5.39
C MET A 233 -0.41 0.19 6.87
N LYS A 234 0.62 0.27 7.72
CA LYS A 234 0.45 0.54 9.15
C LYS A 234 -0.24 1.88 9.41
N SER A 235 0.16 2.94 8.69
CA SER A 235 -0.43 4.27 8.83
C SER A 235 -1.92 4.29 8.45
N ILE A 236 -2.30 3.54 7.42
CA ILE A 236 -3.71 3.36 7.04
C ILE A 236 -4.48 2.63 8.14
N ALA A 237 -3.94 1.53 8.67
CA ALA A 237 -4.55 0.76 9.75
C ALA A 237 -4.77 1.62 11.00
N ASP A 238 -3.74 2.37 11.41
CA ASP A 238 -3.77 3.25 12.58
C ASP A 238 -4.76 4.41 12.38
N ALA A 239 -4.79 5.02 11.20
CA ALA A 239 -5.76 6.06 10.87
C ALA A 239 -7.20 5.50 10.96
N ASN A 240 -7.44 4.32 10.38
CA ASN A 240 -8.76 3.69 10.42
C ASN A 240 -9.19 3.36 11.85
N GLN A 241 -8.28 2.79 12.65
CA GLN A 241 -8.53 2.48 14.06
C GLN A 241 -8.89 3.75 14.85
N LYS A 242 -8.15 4.83 14.66
CA LYS A 242 -8.43 6.11 15.32
C LYS A 242 -9.80 6.68 14.97
N ILE A 243 -10.22 6.56 13.70
CA ILE A 243 -11.57 6.95 13.27
C ILE A 243 -12.62 6.03 13.94
N ALA A 244 -12.34 4.73 14.05
CA ALA A 244 -13.23 3.75 14.70
C ALA A 244 -13.40 4.03 16.21
N ASP A 245 -12.33 4.42 16.90
CA ASP A 245 -12.34 4.67 18.35
C ASP A 245 -13.05 5.97 18.71
N GLN A 246 -12.98 6.99 17.85
CA GLN A 246 -13.58 8.31 18.08
C GLN A 246 -14.97 8.46 17.44
N LYS A 247 -15.60 7.34 17.06
CA LYS A 247 -16.83 7.28 16.25
C LYS A 247 -18.03 8.09 16.77
N ASP A 248 -18.05 8.44 18.06
CA ASP A 248 -19.13 9.17 18.73
C ASP A 248 -18.76 10.64 19.03
N ALA A 249 -17.51 11.07 18.78
CA ALA A 249 -16.95 12.36 19.21
C ALA A 249 -16.37 13.24 18.08
N ILE A 250 -16.46 12.81 16.81
CA ILE A 250 -15.79 13.51 15.70
C ILE A 250 -16.49 14.83 15.35
N SER A 251 -15.89 15.94 15.80
CA SER A 251 -15.89 17.18 15.02
C SER A 251 -14.78 17.07 13.97
N SER A 252 -14.98 17.61 12.76
CA SER A 252 -13.97 17.46 11.70
C SER A 252 -12.61 18.11 12.03
N LYS A 253 -12.58 19.09 12.95
CA LYS A 253 -11.34 19.72 13.43
C LYS A 253 -10.50 18.78 14.30
N ASP A 254 -11.13 17.88 15.04
CA ASP A 254 -10.43 16.92 15.90
C ASP A 254 -9.87 15.75 15.08
N LEU A 255 -10.53 15.41 13.97
CA LEU A 255 -10.05 14.40 13.03
C LEU A 255 -8.69 14.77 12.42
N VAL A 256 -8.49 16.06 12.08
CA VAL A 256 -7.23 16.56 11.48
C VAL A 256 -6.03 16.37 12.41
N LYS A 257 -6.20 16.70 13.70
CA LYS A 257 -5.14 16.48 14.71
C LYS A 257 -4.88 15.00 14.95
N LEU A 258 -5.92 14.18 14.82
CA LEU A 258 -5.87 12.76 15.14
C LEU A 258 -5.11 11.94 14.08
N ILE A 259 -5.35 12.22 12.80
CA ILE A 259 -4.74 11.48 11.66
C ILE A 259 -3.61 12.25 10.97
N GLY A 260 -3.34 13.51 11.34
CA GLY A 260 -2.30 14.34 10.74
C GLY A 260 -0.92 13.69 10.62
N PRO A 261 -0.39 13.03 11.68
CA PRO A 261 0.86 12.28 11.58
C PRO A 261 0.81 11.16 10.53
N GLN A 262 -0.29 10.40 10.47
CA GLN A 262 -0.49 9.34 9.48
C GLN A 262 -0.53 9.90 8.05
N LEU A 263 -1.11 11.09 7.84
CA LEU A 263 -1.11 11.74 6.52
C LEU A 263 0.31 12.10 6.06
N ALA A 264 1.17 12.55 6.98
CA ALA A 264 2.56 12.83 6.68
C ALA A 264 3.33 11.55 6.32
N ASP A 265 3.15 10.49 7.12
CA ASP A 265 3.78 9.18 6.86
C ASP A 265 3.34 8.60 5.50
N ILE A 266 2.03 8.64 5.19
CA ILE A 266 1.50 8.19 3.90
C ILE A 266 2.10 9.00 2.74
N ALA A 267 2.18 10.33 2.87
CA ALA A 267 2.74 11.20 1.84
C ALA A 267 4.23 10.92 1.58
N GLN A 268 5.00 10.75 2.66
CA GLN A 268 6.41 10.42 2.59
C GLN A 268 6.62 9.04 1.95
N SER A 269 5.96 8.01 2.47
CA SER A 269 6.04 6.65 1.92
C SER A 269 5.67 6.61 0.43
N THR A 270 4.62 7.35 0.02
CA THR A 270 4.21 7.43 -1.39
C THR A 270 5.30 8.05 -2.27
N ASN A 271 6.03 9.03 -1.76
CA ASN A 271 7.15 9.63 -2.49
C ASN A 271 8.31 8.65 -2.65
N ASP A 272 8.68 7.95 -1.58
CA ASP A 272 9.77 6.97 -1.57
C ASP A 272 9.48 5.82 -2.54
N LEU A 273 8.24 5.32 -2.54
CA LEU A 273 7.76 4.33 -3.51
C LEU A 273 7.92 4.78 -4.95
N ARG A 274 7.54 6.03 -5.25
CA ARG A 274 7.60 6.58 -6.61
C ARG A 274 9.04 6.75 -7.10
N GLN A 275 9.98 7.03 -6.22
CA GLN A 275 11.38 7.25 -6.59
C GLN A 275 12.12 5.96 -6.94
N ALA A 276 11.71 4.82 -6.37
CA ALA A 276 12.37 3.53 -6.61
C ALA A 276 12.15 2.96 -8.01
N PHE A 277 11.08 3.38 -8.71
CA PHE A 277 10.66 2.83 -10.01
C PHE A 277 10.56 3.89 -11.13
N LYS A 278 11.26 5.02 -10.97
CA LYS A 278 11.50 6.01 -12.03
C LYS A 278 12.81 5.74 -12.75
#